data_AF-A0A645FEB9-F1
#
_entry.id   AF-A0A645FEB9-F1
#
_cell.length_a   1.000
_cell.length_b   1.000
_cell.length_c   1.000
_cell.angle_alpha   90.00
_cell.angle_beta   90.00
_cell.angle_gamma   90.00
#
_symmetry.space_group_name_H-M   'P 1'
#
loop_
_entity.id
_entity.type
_entity.pdbx_description
1 polymer ?
#
loop_
_entity_poly.entity_id
_entity_poly.type
_entity_poly.pdbx_seq_one_letter_code
_entity_poly.pdbx_strand_id
1 'polypeptide(L)'
;MELQACAEMIRADAALTFRLLKKVRTLQYYRGNSVQVIERAVTYLGIDELYHWVVLLLARDYNATCTDETVREAYLRGIFTERLMEHTSFCKQKTSGFLVGMFSLMDLIMNRPMKELLDEVNFPREVKRALLNEGDSTLKSFLDFAVSYERKFAELPRLNVETGTVFEVYMQCIKDTDWAFRIEK
;
A
#
# COMPACT_ATOMS: atom_id res chain seq x y z
N MET A 1 18.25 -12.14 4.96
CA MET A 1 19.14 -10.99 5.20
C MET A 1 18.31 -9.71 5.31
N GLU A 2 17.50 -9.36 4.31
CA GLU A 2 16.67 -8.14 4.34
C GLU A 2 15.63 -8.12 5.48
N LEU A 3 14.84 -9.19 5.65
CA LEU A 3 13.85 -9.27 6.72
C LEU A 3 14.44 -9.18 8.13
N GLN A 4 15.68 -9.64 8.31
CA GLN A 4 16.36 -9.57 9.61
C GLN A 4 16.81 -8.14 9.92
N ALA A 5 17.29 -7.41 8.91
CA ALA A 5 17.57 -5.98 9.04
C ALA A 5 16.28 -5.19 9.35
N CYS A 6 15.16 -5.49 8.68
CA CYS A 6 13.86 -4.88 8.99
C CYS A 6 13.44 -5.15 10.45
N ALA A 7 13.60 -6.39 10.93
CA ALA A 7 13.29 -6.73 12.31
C ALA A 7 14.18 -5.98 13.32
N GLU A 8 15.46 -5.75 13.01
CA GLU A 8 16.37 -4.93 13.82
C GLU A 8 15.94 -3.46 13.85
N MET A 9 15.57 -2.89 12.71
CA MET A 9 15.07 -1.51 12.62
C MET A 9 13.76 -1.34 13.42
N ILE A 10 12.83 -2.28 13.30
CA ILE A 10 11.57 -2.24 14.08
C ILE A 10 11.87 -2.37 15.57
N ARG A 11 12.83 -3.23 15.97
CA ARG A 11 13.24 -3.39 17.38
C ARG A 11 13.82 -2.11 17.98
N ALA A 12 14.49 -1.29 17.18
CA ALA A 12 15.06 -0.03 17.63
C ALA A 12 13.99 1.05 17.88
N ASP A 13 12.79 0.90 17.31
CA ASP A 13 11.67 1.83 17.46
C ASP A 13 10.57 1.23 18.36
N ALA A 14 10.39 1.81 19.54
CA ALA A 14 9.42 1.32 20.52
C ALA A 14 7.96 1.41 20.02
N ALA A 15 7.64 2.43 19.22
CA ALA A 15 6.29 2.63 18.69
C ALA A 15 5.97 1.61 17.60
N LEU A 16 6.88 1.39 16.65
CA LEU A 16 6.74 0.36 15.62
C LEU A 16 6.73 -1.04 16.21
N THR A 17 7.57 -1.32 17.23
CA THR A 17 7.54 -2.59 17.95
C THR A 17 6.17 -2.85 18.57
N PHE A 18 5.62 -1.86 19.30
CA PHE A 18 4.31 -2.00 19.93
C PHE A 18 3.19 -2.21 18.90
N ARG A 19 3.19 -1.43 17.81
CA ARG A 19 2.21 -1.54 16.71
C ARG A 19 2.31 -2.89 16.01
N LEU A 20 3.52 -3.38 15.72
CA LEU A 20 3.72 -4.71 15.13
C LEU A 20 3.15 -5.79 16.04
N LEU A 21 3.46 -5.74 17.33
CA LEU A 21 2.93 -6.70 18.31
C LEU A 21 1.39 -6.65 18.38
N LYS A 22 0.77 -5.46 18.28
CA LYS A 22 -0.70 -5.34 18.16
C LYS A 22 -1.19 -6.02 16.88
N LYS A 23 -0.54 -5.79 15.74
CA LYS A 23 -0.87 -6.41 14.44
C LYS A 23 -0.74 -7.93 14.44
N VAL A 24 0.27 -8.52 15.07
CA VAL A 24 0.40 -9.99 15.15
C VAL A 24 -0.38 -10.64 16.30
N ARG A 25 -0.82 -9.91 17.32
CA ARG A 25 -1.65 -10.48 18.40
C ARG A 25 -3.03 -10.93 17.93
N THR A 26 -3.56 -10.37 16.84
CA THR A 26 -4.77 -10.89 16.18
C THR A 26 -4.52 -12.24 15.48
N LEU A 27 -3.26 -12.63 15.26
CA LEU A 27 -2.81 -13.87 14.63
C LEU A 27 -2.31 -14.90 15.67
N GLN A 28 -3.05 -15.15 16.75
CA GLN A 28 -2.83 -16.26 17.72
C GLN A 28 -1.36 -16.53 18.18
N TYR A 29 -0.48 -15.54 18.17
CA TYR A 29 0.95 -15.72 18.44
C TYR A 29 1.32 -15.20 19.84
N TYR A 30 0.84 -15.85 20.90
CA TYR A 30 1.26 -15.52 22.27
C TYR A 30 1.47 -16.77 23.12
N ARG A 31 2.60 -17.46 22.88
CA ARG A 31 3.15 -18.52 23.77
C ARG A 31 4.69 -18.46 23.85
N GLY A 32 5.29 -17.27 24.00
CA GLY A 32 6.75 -17.15 24.10
C GLY A 32 7.33 -15.74 24.25
N ASN A 33 8.67 -15.67 24.26
CA ASN A 33 9.52 -14.50 24.52
C ASN A 33 9.40 -13.42 23.41
N SER A 34 9.21 -12.15 23.76
CA SER A 34 8.85 -11.04 22.84
C SER A 34 9.84 -10.81 21.69
N VAL A 35 11.13 -11.08 21.91
CA VAL A 35 12.18 -10.94 20.88
C VAL A 35 11.96 -11.90 19.72
N GLN A 36 11.61 -13.16 20.01
CA GLN A 36 11.28 -14.14 18.97
C GLN A 36 9.98 -13.80 18.24
N VAL A 37 9.10 -13.00 18.85
CA VAL A 37 7.82 -12.63 18.25
C VAL A 37 8.02 -11.64 17.10
N ILE A 38 8.96 -10.68 17.19
CA ILE A 38 9.19 -9.69 16.12
C ILE A 38 9.80 -10.37 14.89
N GLU A 39 10.83 -11.19 15.06
CA GLU A 39 11.48 -11.88 13.93
C GLU A 39 10.52 -12.87 13.26
N ARG A 40 9.74 -13.61 14.06
CA ARG A 40 8.69 -14.49 13.54
C ARG A 40 7.57 -13.72 12.85
N ALA A 41 7.16 -12.57 13.40
CA ALA A 41 6.14 -11.71 12.81
C ALA A 41 6.57 -11.18 11.44
N VAL A 42 7.77 -10.62 11.35
CA VAL A 42 8.33 -10.09 10.10
C VAL A 42 8.51 -11.22 9.07
N THR A 43 8.98 -12.39 9.50
CA THR A 43 9.10 -13.57 8.63
C THR A 43 7.74 -14.08 8.15
N TYR A 44 6.74 -14.08 9.02
CA TYR A 44 5.39 -14.52 8.71
C TYR A 44 4.65 -13.57 7.75
N LEU A 45 4.77 -12.25 7.97
CA LEU A 45 4.19 -11.24 7.09
C LEU A 45 4.86 -11.26 5.71
N GLY A 46 6.18 -11.45 5.68
CA GLY A 46 6.97 -11.26 4.47
C GLY A 46 7.17 -9.78 4.15
N ILE A 47 7.99 -9.50 3.13
CA ILE A 47 8.46 -8.14 2.85
C ILE A 47 7.36 -7.25 2.25
N ASP A 48 6.53 -7.80 1.36
CA ASP A 48 5.48 -7.03 0.67
C ASP A 48 4.40 -6.55 1.66
N GLU A 49 3.85 -7.46 2.48
CA GLU A 49 2.84 -7.11 3.49
C GLU A 49 3.42 -6.20 4.59
N LEU A 50 4.68 -6.41 4.98
CA LEU A 50 5.34 -5.51 5.93
C LEU A 50 5.45 -4.09 5.34
N TYR A 51 5.82 -3.99 4.06
CA TYR A 51 5.92 -2.71 3.36
C TYR A 51 4.55 -2.00 3.28
N HIS A 52 3.50 -2.71 2.86
CA HIS A 52 2.13 -2.16 2.81
C HIS A 52 1.67 -1.66 4.17
N TRP A 53 1.93 -2.45 5.21
CA TRP A 53 1.57 -2.11 6.58
C TRP A 53 2.28 -0.84 7.07
N VAL A 54 3.59 -0.73 6.85
CA VAL A 54 4.34 0.47 7.25
C VAL A 54 3.83 1.71 6.52
N VAL A 55 3.57 1.62 5.21
CA VAL A 55 3.02 2.76 4.44
C VAL A 55 1.61 3.13 4.91
N LEU A 56 0.77 2.14 5.24
CA LEU A 56 -0.56 2.38 5.80
C LEU A 56 -0.48 3.08 7.16
N LEU A 57 0.42 2.65 8.05
CA LEU A 57 0.65 3.32 9.34
C LEU A 57 1.03 4.78 9.16
N LEU A 58 1.96 5.07 8.25
CA LEU A 58 2.38 6.43 7.94
C LEU A 58 1.21 7.28 7.47
N ALA A 59 0.40 6.77 6.53
CA ALA A 59 -0.74 7.52 6.02
C ALA A 59 -1.79 7.83 7.11
N ARG A 60 -1.97 6.94 8.09
CA ARG A 60 -2.85 7.17 9.24
C ARG A 60 -2.28 8.17 10.23
N ASP A 61 -0.98 8.09 10.52
CA ASP A 61 -0.32 9.00 11.45
C ASP A 61 -0.39 10.46 10.97
N TYR A 62 -0.35 10.67 9.66
CA TYR A 62 -0.47 11.99 9.03
C TYR A 62 -1.87 12.29 8.51
N ASN A 63 -2.88 11.46 8.82
CA ASN A 63 -4.25 11.68 8.35
C ASN A 63 -4.85 12.92 9.02
N ALA A 64 -4.98 14.00 8.25
CA ALA A 64 -5.64 15.24 8.64
C ALA A 64 -7.16 15.20 8.40
N THR A 65 -7.68 14.12 7.80
CA THR A 65 -9.13 13.96 7.60
C THR A 65 -9.82 13.46 8.87
N CYS A 66 -11.14 13.65 8.96
CA CYS A 66 -11.92 13.23 10.13
C CYS A 66 -12.14 11.71 10.23
N THR A 67 -11.91 10.95 9.15
CA THR A 67 -12.21 9.52 9.07
C THR A 67 -11.11 8.76 8.31
N ASP A 68 -11.04 7.44 8.49
CA ASP A 68 -10.08 6.59 7.75
C ASP A 68 -10.52 6.28 6.31
N GLU A 69 -11.62 6.86 5.82
CA GLU A 69 -12.22 6.48 4.53
C GLU A 69 -11.30 6.83 3.35
N THR A 70 -10.70 8.03 3.34
CA THR A 70 -9.75 8.42 2.29
C THR A 70 -8.47 7.58 2.33
N VAL A 71 -7.97 7.26 3.53
CA VAL A 71 -6.80 6.38 3.70
C VAL A 71 -7.12 4.98 3.20
N ARG A 72 -8.35 4.50 3.43
CA ARG A 72 -8.82 3.20 2.97
C ARG A 72 -8.94 3.13 1.45
N GLU A 73 -9.49 4.17 0.83
CA GLU A 73 -9.56 4.28 -0.62
C GLU A 73 -8.16 4.29 -1.25
N ALA A 74 -7.24 5.07 -0.67
CA ALA A 74 -5.85 5.14 -1.11
C ALA A 74 -5.16 3.77 -1.02
N TYR A 75 -5.33 3.08 0.12
CA TYR A 75 -4.76 1.76 0.33
C TYR A 75 -5.30 0.73 -0.67
N LEU A 76 -6.62 0.73 -0.90
CA LEU A 76 -7.27 -0.14 -1.89
C LEU A 76 -6.69 0.10 -3.29
N ARG A 77 -6.52 1.37 -3.70
CA ARG A 77 -5.87 1.71 -4.97
C ARG A 77 -4.45 1.20 -5.05
N GLY A 78 -3.68 1.33 -3.98
CA GLY A 78 -2.31 0.83 -3.90
C GLY A 78 -2.24 -0.66 -4.21
N ILE A 79 -2.90 -1.48 -3.39
CA ILE A 79 -2.86 -2.93 -3.56
C ILE A 79 -3.50 -3.39 -4.88
N PHE A 80 -4.52 -2.69 -5.37
CA PHE A 80 -5.16 -3.03 -6.64
C PHE A 80 -4.23 -2.76 -7.82
N THR A 81 -3.59 -1.60 -7.85
CA THR A 81 -2.62 -1.21 -8.89
C THR A 81 -1.45 -2.20 -8.91
N GLU A 82 -0.91 -2.53 -7.74
CA GLU A 82 0.17 -3.51 -7.60
C GLU A 82 -0.22 -4.89 -8.14
N ARG A 83 -1.35 -5.43 -7.70
CA ARG A 83 -1.78 -6.78 -8.10
C ARG A 83 -2.17 -6.87 -9.55
N LEU A 84 -2.77 -5.81 -10.11
CA LEU A 84 -2.98 -5.75 -11.56
C LEU A 84 -1.65 -5.85 -12.31
N MET A 85 -0.61 -5.18 -11.85
CA MET A 85 0.70 -5.24 -12.49
C MET A 85 1.35 -6.62 -12.40
N GLU A 86 1.09 -7.39 -11.33
CA GLU A 86 1.55 -8.78 -11.19
C GLU A 86 1.06 -9.69 -12.33
N HIS A 87 -0.10 -9.39 -12.91
CA HIS A 87 -0.69 -10.12 -14.05
C HIS A 87 -0.22 -9.59 -15.42
N THR A 88 0.80 -8.74 -15.47
CA THR A 88 1.30 -8.15 -16.73
C THR A 88 2.81 -8.28 -16.87
N SER A 89 3.35 -7.87 -18.02
CA SER A 89 4.79 -7.72 -18.24
C SER A 89 5.45 -6.70 -17.30
N PHE A 90 4.68 -5.89 -16.57
CA PHE A 90 5.15 -4.87 -15.64
C PHE A 90 5.26 -5.33 -14.19
N CYS A 91 5.14 -6.64 -13.91
CA CYS A 91 5.24 -7.21 -12.55
C CYS A 91 6.49 -6.74 -11.76
N LYS A 92 7.62 -6.49 -12.43
CA LYS A 92 8.84 -5.95 -11.79
C LYS A 92 8.67 -4.55 -11.18
N GLN A 93 7.66 -3.81 -11.59
CA GLN A 93 7.33 -2.47 -11.10
C GLN A 93 6.16 -2.47 -10.11
N LYS A 94 5.68 -3.64 -9.66
CA LYS A 94 4.49 -3.78 -8.81
C LYS A 94 4.54 -2.91 -7.55
N THR A 95 5.69 -2.81 -6.88
CA THR A 95 5.89 -1.96 -5.70
C THR A 95 5.74 -0.48 -6.02
N SER A 96 6.17 -0.04 -7.21
CA SER A 96 5.92 1.32 -7.69
C SER A 96 4.43 1.53 -8.01
N GLY A 97 3.73 0.49 -8.48
CA GLY A 97 2.28 0.47 -8.63
C GLY A 97 1.57 0.68 -7.29
N PHE A 98 1.97 -0.05 -6.25
CA PHE A 98 1.46 0.15 -4.90
C PHE A 98 1.62 1.60 -4.44
N LEU A 99 2.84 2.15 -4.58
CA LEU A 99 3.12 3.54 -4.20
C LEU A 99 2.25 4.55 -4.94
N VAL A 100 2.11 4.42 -6.26
CA VAL A 100 1.30 5.36 -7.04
C VAL A 100 -0.18 5.28 -6.66
N GLY A 101 -0.71 4.08 -6.42
CA GLY A 101 -2.08 3.93 -5.93
C GLY A 101 -2.28 4.52 -4.54
N MET A 102 -1.40 4.18 -3.59
CA MET A 102 -1.45 4.64 -2.20
C MET A 102 -1.24 6.15 -2.05
N PHE A 103 -0.35 6.73 -2.86
CA PHE A 103 -0.09 8.17 -2.82
C PHE A 103 -1.09 8.99 -3.64
N SER A 104 -1.96 8.37 -4.44
CA SER A 104 -2.92 9.08 -5.29
C SER A 104 -3.92 9.99 -4.55
N LEU A 105 -4.04 9.82 -3.23
CA LEU A 105 -4.89 10.63 -2.35
C LEU A 105 -4.11 11.23 -1.17
N MET A 106 -2.78 11.17 -1.20
CA MET A 106 -1.97 11.60 -0.05
C MET A 106 -2.05 13.11 0.19
N ASP A 107 -2.22 13.89 -0.87
CA ASP A 107 -2.47 15.33 -0.80
C ASP A 107 -3.74 15.66 -0.01
N LEU A 108 -4.80 14.88 -0.22
CA LEU A 108 -6.05 14.98 0.54
C LEU A 108 -5.88 14.47 1.97
N ILE A 109 -5.19 13.33 2.16
CA ILE A 109 -4.94 12.73 3.48
C ILE A 109 -4.16 13.70 4.37
N MET A 110 -3.09 14.30 3.85
CA MET A 110 -2.21 15.19 4.61
C MET A 110 -2.63 16.65 4.56
N ASN A 111 -3.64 17.01 3.76
CA ASN A 111 -4.08 18.37 3.47
C ASN A 111 -2.93 19.29 3.01
N ARG A 112 -2.13 18.79 2.06
CA ARG A 112 -0.94 19.47 1.51
C ARG A 112 -0.84 19.24 0.00
N PRO A 113 -0.28 20.18 -0.78
CA PRO A 113 -0.09 19.97 -2.22
C PRO A 113 0.77 18.74 -2.52
N MET A 114 0.31 17.89 -3.46
CA MET A 114 1.03 16.67 -3.86
C MET A 114 2.51 16.92 -4.19
N LYS A 115 2.81 18.02 -4.88
CA LYS A 115 4.17 18.39 -5.26
C LYS A 115 5.09 18.57 -4.05
N GLU A 116 4.62 19.27 -3.01
CA GLU A 116 5.41 19.48 -1.79
C GLU A 116 5.70 18.14 -1.09
N LEU A 117 4.71 17.25 -1.01
CA LEU A 117 4.87 15.92 -0.44
C LEU A 117 5.93 15.10 -1.19
N LEU A 118 5.92 15.17 -2.52
CA LEU A 118 6.87 14.44 -3.36
C LEU A 118 8.28 15.05 -3.37
N ASP A 119 8.43 16.33 -3.02
CA ASP A 119 9.76 16.97 -2.91
C ASP A 119 10.47 16.61 -1.60
N GLU A 120 9.73 16.22 -0.55
CA GLU A 120 10.28 15.75 0.73
C GLU A 120 10.86 14.33 0.68
N VAL A 121 10.44 13.54 -0.31
CA VAL A 121 10.79 12.11 -0.40
C VAL A 121 11.47 11.80 -1.73
N ASN A 122 12.53 10.99 -1.67
CA ASN A 122 13.23 10.52 -2.86
C ASN A 122 12.49 9.34 -3.53
N PHE A 123 11.33 9.62 -4.13
CA PHE A 123 10.62 8.63 -4.94
C PHE A 123 11.27 8.41 -6.30
N PRO A 124 11.14 7.20 -6.89
CA PRO A 124 11.50 6.96 -8.28
C PRO A 124 10.84 7.99 -9.21
N ARG A 125 11.58 8.43 -10.22
CA ARG A 125 11.11 9.46 -11.17
C ARG A 125 9.75 9.11 -11.79
N GLU A 126 9.55 7.85 -12.17
CA GLU A 126 8.29 7.39 -12.78
C GLU A 126 7.10 7.46 -11.82
N VAL A 127 7.30 7.24 -10.52
CA VAL A 127 6.27 7.41 -9.49
C VAL A 127 5.87 8.89 -9.37
N LYS A 128 6.86 9.80 -9.28
CA LYS A 128 6.60 11.25 -9.21
C LYS A 128 5.84 11.73 -10.44
N ARG A 129 6.28 11.32 -11.64
CA ARG A 129 5.62 11.69 -12.90
C ARG A 129 4.18 11.21 -12.96
N ALA A 130 3.90 9.99 -12.53
CA ALA A 130 2.54 9.45 -12.49
C ALA A 130 1.63 10.27 -11.56
N LEU A 131 2.11 10.59 -10.36
CA LEU A 131 1.34 11.34 -9.34
C LEU A 131 1.18 12.83 -9.69
N LEU A 132 2.12 13.43 -10.42
CA LEU A 132 2.06 14.82 -10.88
C LEU A 132 1.37 14.98 -12.24
N ASN A 133 0.89 13.89 -12.85
CA ASN A 133 0.33 13.88 -14.21
C ASN A 133 1.31 14.42 -15.28
N GLU A 134 2.61 14.14 -15.13
CA GLU A 134 3.66 14.62 -16.01
C GLU A 134 3.98 13.63 -17.15
N GLY A 135 3.20 13.78 -18.23
CA GLY A 135 3.32 12.98 -19.44
C GLY A 135 2.82 11.54 -19.28
N ASP A 136 2.97 10.76 -20.34
CA ASP A 136 2.54 9.37 -20.33
C ASP A 136 3.52 8.50 -19.54
N SER A 137 2.99 7.66 -18.65
CA SER A 137 3.74 6.64 -17.93
C SER A 137 2.89 5.40 -17.73
N THR A 138 3.54 4.23 -17.71
CA THR A 138 2.86 2.96 -17.44
C THR A 138 2.15 2.98 -16.09
N LEU A 139 2.82 3.49 -15.05
CA LEU A 139 2.25 3.60 -13.71
C LEU A 139 0.99 4.47 -13.69
N LYS A 140 0.98 5.57 -14.46
CA LYS A 140 -0.21 6.41 -14.63
C LYS A 140 -1.34 5.63 -15.28
N SER A 141 -1.09 4.83 -16.31
CA SER A 141 -2.14 4.02 -16.95
C SER A 141 -2.79 3.03 -15.99
N PHE A 142 -2.01 2.39 -15.10
CA PHE A 142 -2.58 1.50 -14.06
C PHE A 142 -3.34 2.28 -12.98
N LEU A 143 -2.86 3.46 -12.57
CA LEU A 143 -3.58 4.32 -11.64
C LEU A 143 -4.92 4.79 -12.23
N ASP A 144 -4.90 5.31 -13.45
CA ASP A 144 -6.09 5.80 -14.16
C ASP A 144 -7.10 4.66 -14.35
N PHE A 145 -6.62 3.42 -14.56
CA PHE A 145 -7.47 2.23 -14.60
C PHE A 145 -8.14 1.96 -13.25
N ALA A 146 -7.36 1.94 -12.16
CA ALA A 146 -7.89 1.70 -10.80
C ALA A 146 -8.97 2.74 -10.44
N VAL A 147 -8.68 4.03 -10.66
CA VAL A 147 -9.63 5.13 -10.44
C VAL A 147 -10.87 4.97 -11.29
N SER A 148 -10.72 4.55 -12.55
CA SER A 148 -11.85 4.40 -13.46
C SER A 148 -12.75 3.22 -13.11
N TYR A 149 -12.14 2.13 -12.64
CA TYR A 149 -12.83 0.93 -12.19
C TYR A 149 -13.69 1.21 -10.94
N GLU A 150 -13.17 1.96 -9.97
CA GLU A 150 -13.90 2.37 -8.76
C GLU A 150 -15.10 3.27 -9.09
N ARG A 151 -14.91 4.22 -10.00
CA ARG A 151 -15.93 5.19 -10.41
C ARG A 151 -16.96 4.62 -11.39
N LYS A 152 -16.81 3.35 -11.80
CA LYS A 152 -17.67 2.66 -12.76
C LYS A 152 -17.80 3.41 -14.09
N PHE A 153 -16.71 4.00 -14.59
CA PHE A 153 -16.72 4.62 -15.92
C PHE A 153 -16.99 3.58 -17.02
N ALA A 154 -17.63 4.02 -18.09
CA ALA A 154 -18.03 3.15 -19.21
C ALA A 154 -16.83 2.65 -20.03
N GLU A 155 -15.73 3.40 -20.06
CA GLU A 155 -14.50 3.05 -20.78
C GLU A 155 -13.33 2.95 -19.80
N LEU A 156 -12.76 1.75 -19.68
CA LEU A 156 -11.55 1.52 -18.91
C LEU A 156 -10.32 1.66 -19.83
N PRO A 157 -9.22 2.24 -19.35
CA PRO A 157 -7.94 2.19 -20.05
C PRO A 157 -7.59 0.74 -20.43
N ARG A 158 -7.02 0.52 -21.63
CA ARG A 158 -6.66 -0.83 -22.04
C ARG A 158 -5.43 -1.30 -21.29
N LEU A 159 -5.62 -2.20 -20.33
CA LEU A 159 -4.55 -3.00 -19.75
C LEU A 159 -4.51 -4.37 -20.44
N ASN A 160 -3.32 -4.94 -20.59
CA ASN A 160 -3.14 -6.29 -21.12
C ASN A 160 -3.45 -7.34 -20.04
N VAL A 161 -4.66 -7.29 -19.48
CA VAL A 161 -5.18 -8.15 -18.41
C VAL A 161 -6.58 -8.60 -18.78
N GLU A 162 -6.89 -9.88 -18.57
CA GLU A 162 -8.22 -10.43 -18.84
C GLU A 162 -9.27 -9.85 -17.87
N THR A 163 -10.45 -9.50 -18.38
CA THR A 163 -11.53 -8.86 -17.59
C THR A 163 -11.98 -9.70 -16.39
N GLY A 164 -12.03 -11.04 -16.53
CA GLY A 164 -12.36 -11.94 -15.42
C GLY A 164 -11.37 -11.84 -14.27
N THR A 165 -10.07 -11.78 -14.61
CA THR A 165 -8.99 -11.60 -13.63
C THR A 165 -9.08 -10.26 -12.91
N VAL A 166 -9.43 -9.17 -13.61
CA VAL A 166 -9.56 -7.84 -12.97
C VAL A 166 -10.59 -7.86 -11.83
N PHE A 167 -11.76 -8.46 -12.07
CA PHE A 167 -12.81 -8.55 -11.06
C PHE A 167 -12.35 -9.35 -9.83
N GLU A 168 -11.75 -10.53 -10.06
CA GLU A 168 -11.25 -11.39 -8.99
C GLU A 168 -10.18 -10.68 -8.14
N VAL A 169 -9.21 -10.04 -8.81
CA VAL A 169 -8.16 -9.26 -8.17
C VAL A 169 -8.76 -8.15 -7.31
N TYR A 170 -9.69 -7.37 -7.85
CA TYR A 170 -10.31 -6.27 -7.11
C TYR A 170 -11.09 -6.76 -5.88
N MET A 171 -11.87 -7.84 -6.02
CA MET A 171 -12.60 -8.44 -4.90
C MET A 171 -11.67 -8.95 -3.80
N GLN A 172 -10.51 -9.49 -4.17
CA GLN A 172 -9.50 -9.88 -3.19
C GLN A 172 -8.88 -8.65 -2.51
N CYS A 173 -8.64 -7.57 -3.24
CA CYS A 173 -8.15 -6.31 -2.68
C CYS A 173 -9.12 -5.71 -1.66
N ILE A 174 -10.44 -5.76 -1.91
CA ILE A 174 -11.44 -5.31 -0.93
C ILE A 174 -11.32 -6.09 0.38
N LYS A 175 -11.23 -7.44 0.30
CA LYS A 175 -11.11 -8.30 1.49
C LYS A 175 -9.84 -7.99 2.28
N ASP A 176 -8.73 -7.78 1.59
CA ASP A 176 -7.44 -7.51 2.23
C ASP A 176 -7.40 -6.10 2.84
N THR A 177 -8.06 -5.12 2.20
CA THR A 177 -8.28 -3.79 2.77
C THR A 177 -9.15 -3.87 4.02
N ASP A 178 -10.25 -4.63 3.99
CA ASP A 178 -11.08 -4.88 5.17
C ASP A 178 -10.30 -5.49 6.32
N TRP A 179 -9.47 -6.47 6.02
CA TRP A 179 -8.61 -7.11 7.00
C TRP A 179 -7.61 -6.14 7.62
N ALA A 180 -6.88 -5.39 6.78
CA ALA A 180 -5.90 -4.41 7.23
C ALA A 180 -6.52 -3.34 8.15
N PHE A 181 -7.71 -2.85 7.82
CA PHE A 181 -8.37 -1.79 8.59
C PHE A 181 -9.07 -2.29 9.86
N ARG A 182 -9.36 -3.59 9.99
CA ARG A 182 -9.87 -4.18 11.24
C ARG A 182 -8.78 -4.34 12.30
N ILE A 183 -7.58 -4.73 11.91
CA ILE A 183 -6.47 -5.02 12.85
C ILE A 183 -5.92 -3.75 13.49
N GLU A 184 -5.99 -2.63 12.77
CA GLU A 184 -5.40 -1.36 13.22
C GLU A 184 -6.34 -0.50 14.09
N LYS A 185 -7.60 -0.91 14.31
CA LYS A 185 -8.47 -0.30 15.33
C LYS A 185 -8.05 -0.77 16.73
#